data_AF-A0A928R4W1-F1
#
_entry.id   AF-A0A928R4W1-F1
#
_cell.length_a   1.000
_cell.length_b   1.000
_cell.length_c   1.000
_cell.angle_alpha   90.00
_cell.angle_beta   90.00
_cell.angle_gamma   90.00
#
_symmetry.space_group_name_H-M   'P 1'
#
loop_
_entity.id
_entity.type
_entity.pdbx_description
1 polymer ?
#
loop_
_entity_poly.entity_id
_entity_poly.type
_entity_poly.pdbx_seq_one_letter_code
_entity_poly.pdbx_strand_id
1 'polypeptide(L)'
;MKMLKKILVLIVILSFFTVGVYAADSVGISNITEEDYSVKVSFEISGLKDYEDVTILIFRKTEEKSEPDTTNIVYVNQMHTDNNEISLNLLQSAAEGVYEVRMGGDDIDNISIGTFEITSVLWGDVNCDGKITVSDAVWILRNLSGDEMAQYVTIENGNINSDNQITISDAVWILKYLSGAEIPDYVKLSK
;
A
#
# COMPACT_ATOMS: atom_id res chain seq x y z
N MET A 1 26.87 -12.92 -17.33
CA MET A 1 25.99 -14.09 -17.13
C MET A 1 25.78 -14.23 -15.63
N LYS A 2 24.67 -13.86 -15.00
CA LYS A 2 23.27 -14.09 -15.34
C LYS A 2 22.42 -12.94 -14.76
N MET A 3 21.78 -12.16 -15.64
CA MET A 3 20.60 -11.38 -15.34
C MET A 3 19.42 -12.33 -15.10
N LEU A 4 19.36 -12.97 -13.92
CA LEU A 4 18.37 -14.03 -13.66
C LEU A 4 17.68 -13.94 -12.28
N LYS A 5 17.75 -12.81 -11.59
CA LYS A 5 16.95 -12.56 -10.36
C LYS A 5 15.86 -11.50 -10.53
N LYS A 6 15.79 -10.84 -11.68
CA LYS A 6 14.76 -9.82 -12.01
C LYS A 6 13.59 -10.38 -12.83
N ILE A 7 13.47 -11.71 -12.96
CA ILE A 7 12.44 -12.40 -13.76
C ILE A 7 11.83 -13.52 -12.92
N LEU A 8 11.05 -13.17 -11.90
CA LEU A 8 10.07 -14.09 -11.30
C LEU A 8 8.97 -13.31 -10.55
N VAL A 9 8.49 -12.19 -11.11
CA VAL A 9 7.30 -11.49 -10.58
C VAL A 9 6.31 -11.14 -11.73
N LEU A 10 6.59 -11.55 -12.98
CA LEU A 10 5.83 -11.09 -14.16
C LEU A 10 5.00 -12.15 -14.90
N ILE A 11 4.93 -13.43 -14.46
CA ILE A 11 4.15 -14.48 -15.20
C ILE A 11 3.43 -15.44 -14.24
N VAL A 12 2.76 -14.94 -13.19
CA VAL A 12 1.80 -15.76 -12.43
C VAL A 12 0.54 -14.93 -12.13
N ILE A 13 0.03 -14.20 -13.12
CA ILE A 13 -1.36 -13.72 -13.10
C ILE A 13 -2.24 -14.63 -14.00
N LEU A 14 -1.66 -15.64 -14.64
CA LEU A 14 -2.37 -16.55 -15.54
C LEU A 14 -1.79 -17.96 -15.40
N SER A 15 -2.61 -18.94 -14.96
CA SER A 15 -2.49 -20.40 -15.21
C SER A 15 -2.39 -21.42 -14.05
N PHE A 16 -2.75 -21.09 -12.80
CA PHE A 16 -3.13 -22.13 -11.82
C PHE A 16 -4.29 -21.66 -10.95
N PHE A 17 -5.52 -21.77 -11.46
CA PHE A 17 -6.72 -21.81 -10.63
C PHE A 17 -7.53 -23.00 -11.17
N THR A 18 -7.12 -24.21 -10.77
CA THR A 18 -7.78 -25.45 -11.21
C THR A 18 -8.65 -25.97 -10.09
N VAL A 19 -9.92 -26.15 -10.43
CA VAL A 19 -11.06 -26.63 -9.63
C VAL A 19 -10.69 -27.66 -8.54
N GLY A 20 -10.79 -27.23 -7.29
CA GLY A 20 -10.77 -28.05 -6.09
C GLY A 20 -11.50 -27.29 -4.99
N VAL A 21 -12.70 -27.74 -4.61
CA VAL A 21 -13.63 -27.01 -3.74
C VAL A 21 -13.32 -27.30 -2.28
N TYR A 22 -12.83 -26.30 -1.53
CA TYR A 22 -13.23 -26.02 -0.14
C TYR A 22 -13.20 -24.49 0.07
N ALA A 23 -14.36 -23.83 -0.11
CA ALA A 23 -14.49 -22.41 0.17
C ALA A 23 -14.43 -22.19 1.69
N ALA A 24 -13.70 -21.18 2.14
CA ALA A 24 -13.95 -20.59 3.46
C ALA A 24 -15.46 -20.31 3.61
N ASP A 25 -16.05 -20.69 4.73
CA ASP A 25 -17.48 -20.52 5.02
C ASP A 25 -17.84 -19.02 5.07
N SER A 26 -16.91 -18.19 5.56
CA SER A 26 -16.98 -16.74 5.49
C SER A 26 -15.60 -16.11 5.46
N VAL A 27 -15.44 -15.05 4.66
CA VAL A 27 -14.25 -14.19 4.66
C VAL A 27 -14.71 -12.75 4.64
N GLY A 28 -14.20 -11.93 5.56
CA GLY A 28 -14.58 -10.52 5.64
C GLY A 28 -13.54 -9.67 6.36
N ILE A 29 -13.53 -8.38 6.05
CA ILE A 29 -12.77 -7.40 6.84
C ILE A 29 -13.49 -7.26 8.18
N SER A 30 -12.81 -7.61 9.26
CA SER A 30 -13.37 -7.53 10.62
C SER A 30 -13.09 -6.17 11.27
N ASN A 31 -11.92 -5.60 10.98
CA ASN A 31 -11.52 -4.31 11.55
C ASN A 31 -10.51 -3.58 10.65
N ILE A 32 -10.56 -2.25 10.70
CA ILE A 32 -9.55 -1.37 10.11
C ILE A 32 -9.16 -0.39 11.20
N THR A 33 -7.90 -0.45 11.61
CA THR A 33 -7.36 0.43 12.64
C THR A 33 -6.14 1.14 12.13
N GLU A 34 -6.07 2.45 12.38
CA GLU A 34 -4.85 3.21 12.25
C GLU A 34 -4.05 3.01 13.55
N GLU A 35 -2.96 2.25 13.46
CA GLU A 35 -2.04 2.01 14.58
C GLU A 35 -0.64 2.44 14.16
N ASP A 36 -0.05 3.38 14.92
CA ASP A 36 1.35 3.81 14.78
C ASP A 36 1.86 3.83 13.33
N TYR A 37 1.15 4.59 12.46
CA TYR A 37 1.62 4.89 11.10
C TYR A 37 1.50 3.70 10.11
N SER A 38 0.60 2.77 10.44
CA SER A 38 0.15 1.70 9.56
C SER A 38 -1.37 1.59 9.55
N VAL A 39 -1.94 1.29 8.38
CA VAL A 39 -3.33 0.86 8.31
C VAL A 39 -3.32 -0.64 8.56
N LYS A 40 -3.74 -1.03 9.75
CA LYS A 40 -3.91 -2.43 10.08
C LYS A 40 -5.29 -2.87 9.61
N VAL A 41 -5.30 -3.76 8.62
CA VAL A 41 -6.51 -4.41 8.14
C VAL A 41 -6.56 -5.80 8.76
N SER A 42 -7.59 -6.03 9.55
CA SER A 42 -7.84 -7.33 10.18
C SER A 42 -8.96 -8.05 9.43
N PHE A 43 -8.78 -9.35 9.26
CA PHE A 43 -9.72 -10.21 8.55
C PHE A 43 -10.15 -11.34 9.47
N GLU A 44 -11.44 -11.62 9.46
CA GLU A 44 -11.99 -12.85 10.03
C GLU A 44 -12.23 -13.84 8.91
N ILE A 45 -11.68 -15.04 9.09
CA ILE A 45 -11.81 -16.14 8.15
C ILE A 45 -12.35 -17.35 8.90
N SER A 46 -13.42 -17.94 8.40
CA SER A 46 -14.01 -19.15 8.96
C SER A 46 -14.06 -20.28 7.92
N GLY A 47 -14.02 -21.52 8.37
CA GLY A 47 -14.13 -22.70 7.51
C GLY A 47 -12.87 -23.09 6.74
N LEU A 48 -11.73 -22.39 6.93
CA LEU A 48 -10.44 -22.90 6.47
C LEU A 48 -10.06 -24.14 7.27
N LYS A 49 -9.55 -25.15 6.58
CA LYS A 49 -8.90 -26.28 7.25
C LYS A 49 -7.55 -25.79 7.76
N ASP A 50 -7.16 -26.23 8.96
CA ASP A 50 -5.81 -26.00 9.47
C ASP A 50 -4.79 -26.37 8.37
N TYR A 51 -3.74 -25.56 8.19
CA TYR A 51 -2.60 -25.77 7.27
C TYR A 51 -2.69 -25.28 5.81
N GLU A 52 -3.63 -24.42 5.44
CA GLU A 52 -3.66 -23.83 4.09
C GLU A 52 -2.81 -22.54 3.99
N ASP A 53 -1.94 -22.49 2.97
CA ASP A 53 -1.21 -21.27 2.61
C ASP A 53 -2.13 -20.39 1.76
N VAL A 54 -2.48 -19.21 2.28
CA VAL A 54 -3.32 -18.24 1.58
C VAL A 54 -2.49 -17.09 1.05
N THR A 55 -2.74 -16.68 -0.18
CA THR A 55 -2.21 -15.46 -0.77
C THR A 55 -3.21 -14.33 -0.57
N ILE A 56 -2.78 -13.27 0.12
CA ILE A 56 -3.53 -12.01 0.18
C ILE A 56 -2.93 -11.03 -0.81
N LEU A 57 -3.80 -10.42 -1.61
CA LEU A 57 -3.47 -9.36 -2.55
C LEU A 57 -4.31 -8.13 -2.22
N ILE A 58 -3.69 -6.97 -2.16
CA ILE A 58 -4.37 -5.68 -2.01
C ILE A 58 -3.96 -4.77 -3.15
N PHE A 59 -4.95 -4.18 -3.82
CA PHE A 59 -4.71 -3.27 -4.93
C PHE A 59 -5.63 -2.05 -4.86
N ARG A 60 -5.14 -0.91 -5.35
CA ARG A 60 -5.91 0.33 -5.47
C ARG A 60 -6.83 0.22 -6.69
N LYS A 61 -8.11 0.51 -6.48
CA LYS A 61 -9.12 0.62 -7.53
C LYS A 61 -9.26 2.04 -7.99
N THR A 62 -9.38 2.20 -9.29
CA THR A 62 -9.80 3.44 -9.94
C THR A 62 -10.88 3.11 -10.97
N GLU A 63 -11.53 4.13 -11.53
CA GLU A 63 -12.49 3.94 -12.63
C GLU A 63 -11.85 3.23 -13.83
N GLU A 64 -10.56 3.48 -14.08
CA GLU A 64 -9.81 2.87 -15.19
C GLU A 64 -9.22 1.50 -14.84
N LYS A 65 -9.01 1.21 -13.55
CA LYS A 65 -8.33 0.01 -13.06
C LYS A 65 -9.13 -0.67 -11.96
N SER A 66 -10.08 -1.50 -12.37
CA SER A 66 -10.92 -2.30 -11.47
C SER A 66 -10.32 -3.65 -11.08
N GLU A 67 -9.24 -4.07 -11.74
CA GLU A 67 -8.58 -5.37 -11.58
C GLU A 67 -7.08 -5.18 -11.22
N PRO A 68 -6.45 -6.15 -10.55
CA PRO A 68 -5.06 -6.04 -10.14
C PRO A 68 -4.08 -6.21 -11.31
N ASP A 69 -3.09 -5.33 -11.38
CA ASP A 69 -1.97 -5.33 -12.29
C ASP A 69 -0.67 -4.88 -11.60
N THR A 70 0.45 -4.90 -12.30
CA THR A 70 1.77 -4.59 -11.74
C THR A 70 1.94 -3.14 -11.25
N THR A 71 0.98 -2.26 -11.50
CA THR A 71 1.06 -0.82 -11.19
C THR A 71 0.07 -0.37 -10.13
N ASN A 72 -0.96 -1.16 -9.81
CA ASN A 72 -1.94 -0.83 -8.78
C ASN A 72 -1.96 -1.80 -7.59
N ILE A 73 -1.19 -2.90 -7.63
CA ILE A 73 -0.95 -3.76 -6.48
C ILE A 73 -0.08 -3.03 -5.45
N VAL A 74 -0.54 -3.01 -4.20
CA VAL A 74 0.14 -2.36 -3.06
C VAL A 74 0.66 -3.38 -2.05
N TYR A 75 0.02 -4.55 -1.97
CA TYR A 75 0.45 -5.62 -1.08
C TYR A 75 0.23 -6.99 -1.72
N VAL A 76 1.21 -7.87 -1.59
CA VAL A 76 1.05 -9.31 -1.84
C VAL A 76 1.86 -10.05 -0.80
N ASN A 77 1.23 -11.00 -0.10
CA ASN A 77 1.95 -11.91 0.76
C ASN A 77 1.25 -13.26 0.86
N GLN A 78 2.03 -14.31 1.06
CA GLN A 78 1.55 -15.64 1.39
C GLN A 78 1.64 -15.85 2.89
N MET A 79 0.56 -16.31 3.50
CA MET A 79 0.47 -16.52 4.94
C MET A 79 -0.09 -17.88 5.26
N HIS A 80 0.50 -18.51 6.27
CA HIS A 80 0.02 -19.75 6.85
C HIS A 80 -1.08 -19.43 7.88
N THR A 81 -2.28 -19.97 7.72
CA THR A 81 -3.41 -19.64 8.59
C THR A 81 -3.46 -20.57 9.80
N ASP A 82 -2.69 -20.23 10.85
CA ASP A 82 -2.72 -21.01 12.09
C ASP A 82 -3.90 -20.64 13.03
N ASN A 83 -4.63 -19.53 12.79
CA ASN A 83 -5.53 -18.96 13.82
C ASN A 83 -6.78 -18.18 13.36
N ASN A 84 -7.38 -18.44 12.17
CA ASN A 84 -8.64 -17.80 11.68
C ASN A 84 -8.69 -16.24 11.63
N GLU A 85 -7.66 -15.54 12.13
CA GLU A 85 -7.52 -14.10 12.11
C GLU A 85 -6.20 -13.74 11.43
N ILE A 86 -6.31 -12.92 10.41
CA ILE A 86 -5.16 -12.39 9.69
C ILE A 86 -5.11 -10.89 9.95
N SER A 87 -3.96 -10.39 10.40
CA SER A 87 -3.71 -8.96 10.54
C SER A 87 -2.63 -8.54 9.57
N LEU A 88 -2.96 -7.62 8.67
CA LEU A 88 -2.03 -7.02 7.73
C LEU A 88 -1.72 -5.59 8.12
N ASN A 89 -0.44 -5.28 8.25
CA ASN A 89 0.02 -3.90 8.33
C ASN A 89 0.31 -3.41 6.91
N LEU A 90 -0.61 -2.63 6.35
CA LEU A 90 -0.32 -1.84 5.17
C LEU A 90 0.61 -0.71 5.60
N LEU A 91 1.87 -0.81 5.18
CA LEU A 91 2.82 0.30 5.31
C LEU A 91 2.25 1.47 4.51
N GLN A 92 2.06 2.60 5.21
CA GLN A 92 1.19 3.71 4.83
C GLN A 92 1.80 4.54 3.68
N SER A 93 1.86 3.98 2.47
CA SER A 93 2.09 4.72 1.23
C SER A 93 0.99 4.52 0.20
N ALA A 94 -0.11 3.96 0.67
CA ALA A 94 -1.31 3.80 -0.09
C ALA A 94 -1.92 5.20 -0.27
N ALA A 95 -1.76 5.78 -1.46
CA ALA A 95 -2.39 7.03 -1.84
C ALA A 95 -3.91 7.00 -1.59
N GLU A 96 -4.53 8.16 -1.39
CA GLU A 96 -5.98 8.25 -1.16
C GLU A 96 -6.77 7.45 -2.21
N GLY A 97 -7.78 6.71 -1.78
CA GLY A 97 -8.66 6.01 -2.69
C GLY A 97 -9.17 4.70 -2.15
N VAL A 98 -9.87 3.99 -3.03
CA VAL A 98 -10.53 2.73 -2.72
C VAL A 98 -9.56 1.58 -2.98
N TYR A 99 -9.45 0.69 -2.03
CA TYR A 99 -8.63 -0.51 -2.08
C TYR A 99 -9.52 -1.73 -2.02
N GLU A 100 -9.18 -2.76 -2.78
CA GLU A 100 -9.83 -4.07 -2.71
C GLU A 100 -8.83 -5.11 -2.21
N VAL A 101 -9.31 -5.93 -1.28
CA VAL A 101 -8.57 -7.08 -0.79
C VAL A 101 -9.10 -8.34 -1.45
N ARG A 102 -8.19 -9.13 -2.01
CA ARG A 102 -8.47 -10.43 -2.59
C ARG A 102 -7.69 -11.52 -1.87
N MET A 103 -8.33 -12.67 -1.71
CA MET A 103 -7.71 -13.90 -1.23
C MET A 103 -7.67 -14.90 -2.37
N GLY A 104 -6.60 -15.69 -2.43
CA GLY A 104 -6.54 -16.89 -3.26
C GLY A 104 -5.54 -17.88 -2.69
N GLY A 105 -5.57 -19.11 -3.16
CA GLY A 105 -4.67 -20.17 -2.75
C GLY A 105 -4.81 -21.39 -3.65
N ASP A 106 -4.14 -22.47 -3.31
CA ASP A 106 -4.26 -23.73 -4.06
C ASP A 106 -5.69 -24.27 -4.03
N ASP A 107 -6.41 -24.06 -2.92
CA ASP A 107 -7.79 -24.52 -2.69
C ASP A 107 -8.81 -23.36 -2.50
N ILE A 108 -8.37 -22.11 -2.66
CA ILE A 108 -9.21 -20.91 -2.52
C ILE A 108 -9.26 -20.16 -3.85
N ASP A 109 -10.48 -20.05 -4.41
CA ASP A 109 -10.73 -19.21 -5.58
C ASP A 109 -10.32 -17.76 -5.31
N ASN A 110 -10.00 -17.00 -6.36
CA ASN A 110 -9.74 -15.58 -6.24
C ASN A 110 -11.02 -14.84 -5.81
N ILE A 111 -11.17 -14.61 -4.50
CA ILE A 111 -12.37 -14.05 -3.88
C ILE A 111 -12.08 -12.63 -3.42
N SER A 112 -12.98 -11.71 -3.77
CA SER A 112 -13.03 -10.37 -3.18
C SER A 112 -13.52 -10.47 -1.75
N ILE A 113 -12.65 -10.11 -0.79
CA ILE A 113 -12.95 -10.14 0.64
C ILE A 113 -13.71 -8.89 1.07
N GLY A 114 -13.39 -7.77 0.43
CA GLY A 114 -13.96 -6.48 0.77
C GLY A 114 -13.15 -5.33 0.22
N THR A 115 -13.69 -4.14 0.42
CA THR A 115 -13.06 -2.88 0.04
C THR A 115 -12.93 -1.97 1.25
N PHE A 116 -11.86 -1.19 1.28
CA PHE A 116 -11.70 -0.09 2.23
C PHE A 116 -11.26 1.17 1.50
N GLU A 117 -11.46 2.33 2.12
CA GLU A 117 -11.11 3.61 1.55
C GLU A 117 -10.12 4.34 2.46
N ILE A 118 -9.06 4.87 1.86
CA ILE A 118 -8.14 5.80 2.51
C ILE A 118 -8.55 7.19 2.08
N THR A 119 -9.03 8.01 3.02
CA THR A 119 -9.66 9.31 2.74
C THR A 119 -8.81 10.51 3.13
N SER A 120 -7.63 10.30 3.73
CA SER A 120 -6.76 11.41 4.10
C SER A 120 -5.28 11.06 3.98
N VAL A 121 -4.60 11.78 3.07
CA VAL A 121 -3.16 11.90 3.01
C VAL A 121 -2.76 13.31 3.46
N LEU A 122 -1.82 13.38 4.39
CA LEU A 122 -1.28 14.66 4.88
C LEU A 122 -0.20 15.15 3.90
N TRP A 123 -0.43 16.32 3.29
CA TRP A 123 0.54 16.93 2.38
C TRP A 123 1.80 17.32 3.17
N GLY A 124 2.98 16.83 2.74
CA GLY A 124 4.24 17.09 3.45
C GLY A 124 4.64 16.05 4.50
N ASP A 125 3.72 15.17 4.87
CA ASP A 125 4.00 14.00 5.69
C ASP A 125 4.32 12.82 4.78
N VAL A 126 5.58 12.79 4.32
CA VAL A 126 6.04 11.92 3.24
C VAL A 126 6.35 10.52 3.74
N ASN A 127 6.77 10.43 5.00
CA ASN A 127 7.01 9.16 5.67
C ASN A 127 5.73 8.61 6.33
N CYS A 128 4.64 9.39 6.32
CA CYS A 128 3.32 9.10 6.88
C CYS A 128 3.33 8.87 8.41
N ASP A 129 4.18 9.59 9.15
CA ASP A 129 4.27 9.53 10.62
C ASP A 129 3.29 10.49 11.33
N GLY A 130 2.32 11.03 10.59
CA GLY A 130 1.31 11.97 11.07
C GLY A 130 1.86 13.36 11.36
N LYS A 131 3.14 13.63 11.08
CA LYS A 131 3.79 14.90 11.37
C LYS A 131 4.66 15.32 10.20
N ILE A 132 4.62 16.61 9.89
CA ILE A 132 5.58 17.20 8.97
C ILE A 132 6.85 17.50 9.76
N THR A 133 7.94 16.80 9.46
CA THR A 133 9.24 16.92 10.11
C THR A 133 10.39 16.89 9.10
N VAL A 134 11.63 17.04 9.61
CA VAL A 134 12.82 16.94 8.76
C VAL A 134 12.94 15.54 8.13
N SER A 135 12.38 14.51 8.78
CA SER A 135 12.38 13.15 8.27
C SER A 135 11.69 13.06 6.90
N ASP A 136 10.63 13.84 6.66
CA ASP A 136 9.88 13.83 5.39
C ASP A 136 10.71 14.37 4.24
N ALA A 137 11.42 15.47 4.47
CA ALA A 137 12.38 16.00 3.50
C ALA A 137 13.48 14.98 3.19
N VAL A 138 13.99 14.28 4.21
CA VAL A 138 14.99 13.21 4.02
C VAL A 138 14.42 12.04 3.21
N TRP A 139 13.15 11.66 3.45
CA TRP A 139 12.48 10.61 2.71
C TRP A 139 12.33 10.93 1.22
N ILE A 140 11.95 12.16 0.86
CA ILE A 140 11.95 12.61 -0.54
C ILE A 140 13.34 12.42 -1.15
N LEU A 141 14.40 12.87 -0.48
CA LEU A 141 15.77 12.78 -0.99
C LEU A 141 16.24 11.33 -1.16
N ARG A 142 15.86 10.44 -0.24
CA ARG A 142 16.15 9.00 -0.33
C ARG A 142 15.45 8.36 -1.53
N ASN A 143 14.17 8.70 -1.76
CA ASN A 143 13.41 8.22 -2.92
C ASN A 143 14.08 8.66 -4.23
N LEU A 144 14.46 9.94 -4.33
CA LEU A 144 15.18 10.47 -5.50
C LEU A 144 16.56 9.84 -5.71
N SER A 145 17.16 9.30 -4.65
CA SER A 145 18.44 8.59 -4.71
C SER A 145 18.29 7.12 -5.10
N GLY A 146 17.06 6.62 -5.27
CA GLY A 146 16.77 5.21 -5.59
C GLY A 146 16.91 4.27 -4.40
N ASP A 147 16.78 4.79 -3.17
CA ASP A 147 16.70 3.94 -1.97
C ASP A 147 15.40 3.13 -1.99
N GLU A 148 15.50 1.80 -2.10
CA GLU A 148 14.33 0.91 -2.16
C GLU A 148 13.48 0.96 -0.88
N MET A 149 14.05 1.39 0.26
CA MET A 149 13.26 1.61 1.46
C MET A 149 12.39 2.87 1.35
N ALA A 150 12.72 3.79 0.43
CA ALA A 150 12.02 5.05 0.24
C ALA A 150 10.76 4.95 -0.66
N GLN A 151 10.14 3.77 -0.72
CA GLN A 151 9.03 3.44 -1.61
C GLN A 151 7.70 4.14 -1.26
N TYR A 152 7.67 4.99 -0.24
CA TYR A 152 6.45 5.57 0.32
C TYR A 152 6.10 6.97 -0.18
N VAL A 153 6.99 7.55 -1.01
CA VAL A 153 6.84 8.90 -1.52
C VAL A 153 5.93 8.88 -2.76
N THR A 154 4.70 9.36 -2.61
CA THR A 154 3.73 9.47 -3.70
C THR A 154 3.57 10.92 -4.16
N ILE A 155 2.91 11.13 -5.30
CA ILE A 155 2.61 12.49 -5.77
C ILE A 155 1.68 13.20 -4.77
N GLU A 156 0.79 12.46 -4.11
CA GLU A 156 -0.18 13.01 -3.18
C GLU A 156 0.47 13.59 -1.90
N ASN A 157 1.53 12.98 -1.35
CA ASN A 157 2.21 13.49 -0.15
C ASN A 157 3.53 14.23 -0.43
N GLY A 158 4.19 13.97 -1.57
CA GLY A 158 5.54 14.45 -1.89
C GLY A 158 5.66 15.53 -2.96
N ASN A 159 4.58 15.87 -3.70
CA ASN A 159 4.54 16.96 -4.69
C ASN A 159 4.08 18.27 -4.02
N ILE A 160 4.93 18.81 -3.17
CA ILE A 160 4.64 19.91 -2.26
C ILE A 160 4.36 21.22 -3.02
N ASN A 161 5.02 21.43 -4.15
CA ASN A 161 4.82 22.62 -4.98
C ASN A 161 3.73 22.47 -6.07
N SER A 162 3.06 21.31 -6.15
CA SER A 162 2.03 20.99 -7.15
C SER A 162 2.48 21.10 -8.62
N ASP A 163 3.76 20.85 -8.93
CA ASP A 163 4.27 20.85 -10.30
C ASP A 163 4.16 19.48 -11.03
N ASN A 164 3.52 18.51 -10.36
CA ASN A 164 3.32 17.12 -10.79
C ASN A 164 4.60 16.29 -10.86
N GLN A 165 5.67 16.75 -10.21
CA GLN A 165 6.91 16.02 -10.06
C GLN A 165 7.31 16.00 -8.59
N ILE A 166 8.01 14.95 -8.20
CA ILE A 166 8.66 14.88 -6.89
C ILE A 166 10.11 15.19 -7.14
N THR A 167 10.59 16.29 -6.56
CA THR A 167 11.92 16.81 -6.79
C THR A 167 12.58 17.27 -5.50
N ILE A 168 13.85 17.67 -5.58
CA ILE A 168 14.55 18.28 -4.44
C ILE A 168 13.83 19.56 -3.97
N SER A 169 13.11 20.25 -4.86
CA SER A 169 12.35 21.45 -4.51
C SER A 169 11.30 21.17 -3.44
N ASP A 170 10.66 20.00 -3.50
CA ASP A 170 9.63 19.57 -2.56
C ASP A 170 10.21 19.35 -1.15
N ALA A 171 11.37 18.69 -1.07
CA ALA A 171 12.12 18.56 0.18
C ALA A 171 12.51 19.94 0.75
N VAL A 172 12.93 20.87 -0.11
CA VAL A 172 13.28 22.23 0.30
C VAL A 172 12.06 22.99 0.83
N TRP A 173 10.86 22.79 0.26
CA TRP A 173 9.64 23.42 0.76
C TRP A 173 9.25 22.94 2.15
N ILE A 174 9.37 21.63 2.43
CA ILE A 174 9.19 21.07 3.78
C ILE A 174 10.16 21.75 4.77
N LEU A 175 11.45 21.84 4.43
CA LEU A 175 12.45 22.47 5.30
C LEU A 175 12.18 23.96 5.54
N LYS A 176 11.71 24.69 4.52
CA LYS A 176 11.32 26.10 4.66
C LYS A 176 10.14 26.27 5.62
N TYR A 177 9.11 25.45 5.49
CA TYR A 177 7.97 25.44 6.40
C TYR A 177 8.41 25.19 7.85
N LEU A 178 9.25 24.19 8.08
CA LEU A 178 9.76 23.86 9.42
C LEU A 178 10.63 24.96 10.04
N SER A 179 11.29 25.77 9.20
CA SER A 179 12.08 26.92 9.65
C SER A 179 11.23 28.15 10.00
N GLY A 180 9.91 28.12 9.74
CA GLY A 180 9.03 29.28 9.88
C GLY A 180 9.22 30.34 8.79
N ALA A 181 9.86 29.98 7.67
CA ALA A 181 9.98 30.88 6.53
C ALA A 181 8.63 31.07 5.83
N GLU A 182 8.46 32.22 5.17
CA GLU A 182 7.30 32.47 4.34
C GLU A 182 7.26 31.45 3.18
N ILE A 183 6.12 30.77 3.05
CA ILE A 183 5.85 29.81 1.98
C ILE A 183 4.80 30.39 1.04
N PRO A 184 4.98 30.29 -0.29
CA PRO A 184 3.97 30.72 -1.25
C PRO A 184 2.67 29.93 -1.15
N ASP A 185 1.55 30.53 -1.57
CA ASP A 185 0.22 29.92 -1.49
C ASP A 185 0.04 28.64 -2.34
N TYR A 186 0.90 28.40 -3.32
CA TYR A 186 0.88 27.16 -4.12
C TYR A 186 1.54 25.98 -3.41
N VAL A 187 2.27 26.22 -2.31
CA VAL A 187 2.87 25.17 -1.50
C VAL A 187 1.79 24.51 -0.65
N LYS A 188 1.61 23.21 -0.84
CA LYS A 188 0.63 22.41 -0.10
C LYS A 188 1.33 21.65 1.02
N LEU A 189 1.08 22.09 2.24
CA LEU A 189 1.50 21.43 3.47
C LEU A 189 0.31 21.44 4.42
N SER A 190 -0.02 20.27 4.98
CA SER A 190 -1.05 20.17 6.02
C SER A 190 -0.57 20.92 7.26
N LYS A 191 -1.37 21.86 7.75
CA LYS A 191 -1.04 22.67 8.94
C LYS A 191 -1.40 21.95 10.24
#